data_AF-W9UWH2-F1
#
_entry.id   AF-W9UWH2-F1
#
_cell.length_a   1.000
_cell.length_b   1.000
_cell.length_c   1.000
_cell.angle_alpha   90.00
_cell.angle_beta   90.00
_cell.angle_gamma   90.00
#
_symmetry.space_group_name_H-M   'P 1'
#
loop_
_entity.id
_entity.type
_entity.pdbx_description
1 polymer ?
#
loop_
_entity_poly.entity_id
_entity_poly.type
_entity_poly.pdbx_seq_one_letter_code
_entity_poly.pdbx_strand_id
1 'polypeptide(L)'
;MKKKRLLTIVLMAFLSATAVNADSFFDKPLPICSNIQSYLAYEISLAVKSRCDNVGVSMTIKDLHQTFNSMLTSDDVSPEECNQGCLLLGATKGMSMSDCVKNVHVAPFVQGMMDSGVYSQDNCNHMRSRLN
;
A
#
# COMPACT_ATOMS: atom_id res chain seq x y z
N MET A 1 -41.91 10.46 39.27
CA MET A 1 -41.47 9.72 38.07
C MET A 1 -40.15 10.30 37.58
N LYS A 2 -39.13 9.45 37.55
CA LYS A 2 -37.73 9.75 37.21
C LYS A 2 -37.57 9.91 35.67
N LYS A 3 -36.45 10.50 35.25
CA LYS A 3 -35.89 10.58 33.87
C LYS A 3 -36.20 11.86 33.08
N LYS A 4 -35.49 12.99 33.34
CA LYS A 4 -35.20 14.02 32.31
C LYS A 4 -33.95 14.88 32.64
N ARG A 5 -32.83 14.27 33.08
CA ARG A 5 -31.56 15.01 33.28
C ARG A 5 -30.31 14.21 32.87
N LEU A 6 -30.40 13.44 31.78
CA LEU A 6 -29.30 12.56 31.37
C LEU A 6 -29.06 12.52 29.85
N LEU A 7 -29.54 13.51 29.09
CA LEU A 7 -29.43 13.49 27.62
C LEU A 7 -28.58 14.62 27.02
N THR A 8 -28.02 15.53 27.81
CA THR A 8 -27.32 16.72 27.27
C THR A 8 -25.80 16.71 27.51
N ILE A 9 -25.25 15.70 28.19
CA ILE A 9 -23.79 15.63 28.50
C ILE A 9 -23.07 14.59 27.63
N VAL A 10 -23.79 13.79 26.84
CA VAL A 10 -23.17 12.76 25.97
C VAL A 10 -22.75 13.32 24.60
N LEU A 11 -23.19 14.53 24.22
CA LEU A 11 -22.93 15.10 22.88
C LEU A 11 -21.63 15.91 22.77
N MET A 12 -20.81 15.99 23.82
CA MET A 12 -19.58 16.80 23.85
C MET A 12 -18.30 15.98 24.11
N ALA A 13 -18.37 14.64 24.03
CA ALA A 13 -17.23 13.75 24.20
C ALA A 13 -16.72 13.13 22.89
N PHE A 14 -17.28 13.50 21.73
CA PHE A 14 -16.86 12.97 20.42
C PHE A 14 -16.00 13.94 19.58
N LEU A 15 -15.63 15.10 20.13
CA LEU A 15 -14.79 16.10 19.43
C LEU A 15 -13.32 16.11 19.88
N SER A 16 -12.93 15.17 20.73
CA SER A 16 -11.52 14.86 21.03
C SER A 16 -11.10 13.55 20.37
N ALA A 17 -11.56 13.31 19.14
CA ALA A 17 -10.80 12.48 18.21
C ALA A 17 -9.49 13.24 17.95
N THR A 18 -8.49 12.88 18.75
CA THR A 18 -7.07 12.78 18.41
C THR A 18 -6.64 13.72 17.29
N ALA A 19 -5.70 14.62 17.57
CA ALA A 19 -4.84 15.19 16.54
C ALA A 19 -4.33 14.03 15.65
N VAL A 20 -5.04 13.78 14.56
CA VAL A 20 -4.68 12.78 13.57
C VAL A 20 -3.51 13.43 12.89
N ASN A 21 -2.31 12.92 13.14
CA ASN A 21 -1.11 13.34 12.45
C ASN A 21 -1.46 13.52 10.97
N ALA A 22 -1.28 14.73 10.45
CA ALA A 22 -1.70 15.18 9.13
C ALA A 22 -0.88 14.55 7.99
N ASP A 23 -0.34 13.35 8.18
CA ASP A 23 0.23 12.47 7.14
C ASP A 23 -0.83 11.53 6.54
N SER A 24 -2.05 11.53 7.08
CA SER A 24 -3.19 10.79 6.55
C SER A 24 -3.74 11.51 5.32
N PHE A 25 -3.36 11.10 4.10
CA PHE A 25 -4.22 10.92 2.90
C PHE A 25 -3.34 10.58 1.67
N PHE A 26 -2.38 9.64 1.80
CA PHE A 26 -1.91 8.93 0.61
C PHE A 26 -2.95 7.86 0.28
N ASP A 27 -3.79 8.12 -0.73
CA ASP A 27 -4.86 7.21 -1.12
C ASP A 27 -4.27 5.93 -1.75
N LYS A 28 -4.69 4.79 -1.22
CA LYS A 28 -4.32 3.47 -1.76
C LYS A 28 -4.76 3.38 -3.22
N PRO A 29 -3.85 3.11 -4.19
CA PRO A 29 -4.23 2.91 -5.57
C PRO A 29 -5.20 1.74 -5.74
N LEU A 30 -6.12 1.85 -6.70
CA LEU A 30 -7.02 0.75 -7.01
C LEU A 30 -6.26 -0.41 -7.68
N PRO A 31 -6.55 -1.67 -7.33
CA PRO A 31 -5.96 -2.86 -7.95
C PRO A 31 -6.59 -3.12 -9.32
N ILE A 32 -6.30 -2.27 -10.30
CA ILE A 32 -6.75 -2.42 -11.69
C ILE A 32 -5.54 -2.39 -12.63
N CYS A 33 -5.62 -3.10 -13.76
CA CYS A 33 -4.48 -3.20 -14.68
C CYS A 33 -4.01 -1.84 -15.23
N SER A 34 -4.89 -0.85 -15.43
CA SER A 34 -4.45 0.49 -15.86
C SER A 34 -3.55 1.19 -14.84
N ASN A 35 -3.65 0.82 -13.56
CA ASN A 35 -2.90 1.41 -12.45
C ASN A 35 -1.92 0.40 -11.82
N ILE A 36 -1.63 -0.73 -12.48
CA ILE A 36 -0.88 -1.83 -11.85
C ILE A 36 0.52 -1.40 -11.41
N GLN A 37 1.20 -0.52 -12.14
CA GLN A 37 2.50 0.04 -11.72
C GLN A 37 2.39 0.76 -10.37
N SER A 38 1.45 1.71 -10.26
CA SER A 38 1.25 2.48 -9.02
C SER A 38 0.77 1.60 -7.86
N TYR A 39 -0.10 0.63 -8.15
CA TYR A 39 -0.56 -0.35 -7.16
C TYR A 39 0.58 -1.27 -6.68
N LEU A 40 1.44 -1.74 -7.59
CA LEU A 40 2.61 -2.53 -7.26
C LEU A 40 3.60 -1.73 -6.42
N ALA A 41 3.94 -0.50 -6.83
CA ALA A 41 4.80 0.40 -6.07
C ALA A 41 4.27 0.61 -4.64
N TYR A 42 2.96 0.71 -4.47
CA TYR A 42 2.34 0.87 -3.16
C TYR A 42 2.51 -0.38 -2.28
N GLU A 43 2.24 -1.57 -2.83
CA GLU A 43 2.40 -2.81 -2.07
C GLU A 43 3.88 -3.11 -1.75
N ILE A 44 4.83 -2.78 -2.64
CA ILE A 44 6.28 -2.79 -2.33
C ILE A 44 6.58 -1.82 -1.18
N SER A 45 6.04 -0.60 -1.24
CA SER A 45 6.26 0.42 -0.21
C SER A 45 5.79 -0.04 1.16
N LEU A 46 4.62 -0.66 1.25
CA LEU A 46 4.10 -1.25 2.48
C LEU A 46 5.04 -2.34 3.02
N ALA A 47 5.48 -3.25 2.13
CA ALA A 47 6.35 -4.36 2.52
C ALA A 47 7.72 -3.88 3.01
N VAL A 48 8.37 -2.98 2.27
CA VAL A 48 9.66 -2.38 2.63
C VAL A 48 9.55 -1.58 3.92
N LYS A 49 8.52 -0.74 4.05
CA LYS A 49 8.26 0.00 5.28
C LYS A 49 8.16 -0.94 6.47
N SER A 50 7.35 -2.00 6.38
CA SER A 50 7.18 -2.96 7.46
C SER A 50 8.52 -3.60 7.87
N ARG A 51 9.37 -3.98 6.92
CA ARG A 51 10.70 -4.54 7.21
C ARG A 51 11.64 -3.52 7.87
N CYS A 52 11.65 -2.28 7.40
CA CYS A 52 12.53 -1.25 7.94
C CYS A 52 12.06 -0.70 9.30
N ASP A 53 10.74 -0.64 9.53
CA ASP A 53 10.17 -0.31 10.84
C ASP A 53 10.62 -1.34 11.90
N ASN A 54 10.70 -2.64 11.55
CA ASN A 54 11.16 -3.69 12.45
C ASN A 54 12.64 -3.57 12.88
N VAL A 55 13.45 -2.83 12.12
CA VAL A 55 14.86 -2.53 12.45
C VAL A 55 15.05 -1.07 12.90
N GLY A 56 13.96 -0.38 13.26
CA GLY A 56 13.98 0.95 13.86
C GLY A 56 14.19 2.11 12.88
N VAL A 57 14.01 1.90 11.57
CA VAL A 57 14.15 2.94 10.54
C VAL A 57 12.79 3.29 9.95
N SER A 58 12.23 4.42 10.39
CA SER A 58 10.96 4.92 9.87
C SER A 58 11.13 5.65 8.54
N MET A 59 10.25 5.32 7.58
CA MET A 59 10.08 5.97 6.28
C MET A 59 8.59 6.18 6.01
N THR A 60 8.23 7.19 5.21
CA THR A 60 6.84 7.43 4.82
C THR A 60 6.47 6.55 3.62
N ILE A 61 5.20 6.12 3.56
CA ILE A 61 4.72 5.31 2.42
C ILE A 61 4.74 6.14 1.13
N LYS A 62 4.49 7.45 1.23
CA LYS A 62 4.46 8.35 0.08
C LYS A 62 5.82 8.44 -0.62
N ASP A 63 6.91 8.61 0.13
CA ASP A 63 8.25 8.77 -0.46
C ASP A 63 8.74 7.44 -1.04
N LEU A 64 8.45 6.33 -0.34
CA LEU A 64 8.69 4.98 -0.87
C LEU A 64 7.90 4.73 -2.16
N HIS A 65 6.62 5.11 -2.19
CA HIS A 65 5.76 4.93 -3.35
C HIS A 65 6.30 5.71 -4.55
N GLN A 66 6.64 6.98 -4.36
CA GLN A 66 7.24 7.79 -5.42
C GLN A 66 8.53 7.17 -5.95
N THR A 67 9.39 6.70 -5.04
CA THR A 67 10.65 6.05 -5.38
C THR A 67 10.41 4.78 -6.20
N PHE A 68 9.64 3.82 -5.70
CA PHE A 68 9.39 2.56 -6.42
C PHE A 68 8.60 2.78 -7.70
N ASN A 69 7.62 3.69 -7.71
CA ASN A 69 6.86 4.01 -8.91
C ASN A 69 7.76 4.58 -10.02
N SER A 70 8.82 5.33 -9.67
CA SER A 70 9.81 5.83 -10.62
C SER A 70 10.82 4.77 -11.09
N MET A 71 11.03 3.71 -10.30
CA MET A 71 11.95 2.62 -10.63
C MET A 71 11.28 1.54 -11.50
N LEU A 72 9.98 1.32 -11.32
CA LEU A 72 9.22 0.38 -12.14
C LEU A 72 9.05 0.93 -13.55
N THR A 73 9.34 0.10 -14.53
CA THR A 73 9.17 0.39 -15.95
C THR A 73 7.99 -0.40 -16.53
N SER A 74 7.61 -0.08 -17.77
CA SER A 74 6.61 -0.86 -18.52
C SER A 74 7.04 -2.31 -18.76
N ASP A 75 8.34 -2.58 -18.73
CA ASP A 75 8.91 -3.91 -18.92
C ASP A 75 8.77 -4.75 -17.64
N ASP A 76 8.75 -4.11 -16.47
CA ASP A 76 8.48 -4.77 -15.19
C ASP A 76 6.98 -5.00 -14.99
N VAL A 77 6.15 -4.08 -15.52
CA VAL A 77 4.71 -4.01 -15.25
C VAL A 77 3.96 -3.49 -16.48
N SER A 78 3.51 -4.40 -17.35
CA SER A 78 2.68 -4.05 -18.51
C SER A 78 1.18 -4.08 -18.20
N PRO A 79 0.45 -2.94 -18.30
CA PRO A 79 -1.01 -2.91 -18.18
C PRO A 79 -1.72 -3.81 -19.20
N GLU A 80 -1.15 -3.99 -20.39
CA GLU A 80 -1.73 -4.82 -21.44
C GLU A 80 -1.65 -6.31 -21.07
N GLU A 81 -0.47 -6.77 -20.66
CA GLU A 81 -0.26 -8.16 -20.25
C GLU A 81 -1.11 -8.51 -19.02
N CYS A 82 -1.21 -7.58 -18.06
CA CYS A 82 -2.13 -7.70 -16.93
C CYS A 82 -3.57 -7.88 -17.40
N ASN A 83 -4.05 -7.02 -18.31
CA ASN A 83 -5.42 -7.10 -18.79
C ASN A 83 -5.70 -8.42 -19.50
N GLN A 84 -4.81 -8.86 -20.38
CA GLN A 84 -4.96 -10.13 -21.10
C GLN A 84 -5.01 -11.32 -20.13
N GLY A 85 -4.09 -11.37 -19.16
CA GLY A 85 -4.06 -12.43 -18.14
C GLY A 85 -5.31 -12.43 -17.27
N CYS A 86 -5.74 -11.26 -16.78
CA CYS A 86 -6.89 -11.16 -15.89
C CYS A 86 -8.24 -11.38 -16.59
N LEU A 87 -8.38 -10.99 -17.87
CA LEU A 87 -9.57 -11.34 -18.65
C LEU A 87 -9.70 -12.85 -18.86
N LEU A 88 -8.59 -13.54 -19.16
CA LEU A 88 -8.59 -15.00 -19.30
C LEU A 88 -8.97 -15.69 -17.99
N LEU A 89 -8.41 -15.26 -16.86
CA LEU A 89 -8.72 -15.82 -15.54
C LEU A 89 -10.14 -15.47 -15.08
N GLY A 90 -10.65 -14.29 -15.45
CA GLY A 90 -12.05 -13.92 -15.24
C GLY A 90 -12.99 -14.87 -16.00
N ALA A 91 -12.71 -15.13 -17.26
CA ALA A 91 -13.53 -16.01 -18.10
C ALA A 91 -13.46 -17.50 -17.68
N THR A 92 -12.30 -17.97 -17.21
CA THR A 92 -12.08 -19.40 -16.92
C THR A 92 -12.29 -19.79 -15.45
N LYS A 93 -12.05 -18.87 -14.51
CA LYS A 93 -12.10 -19.14 -13.06
C LYS A 93 -13.07 -18.23 -12.30
N GLY A 94 -13.78 -17.33 -12.99
CA GLY A 94 -14.70 -16.37 -12.34
C GLY A 94 -13.99 -15.37 -11.43
N MET A 95 -12.68 -15.16 -11.62
CA MET A 95 -11.87 -14.27 -10.79
C MET A 95 -12.17 -12.80 -11.13
N SER A 96 -12.30 -11.95 -10.11
CA SER A 96 -12.47 -10.51 -10.33
C SER A 96 -11.16 -9.87 -10.84
N MET A 97 -11.27 -8.75 -11.57
CA MET A 97 -10.09 -7.99 -12.02
C MET A 97 -9.19 -7.59 -10.83
N SER A 98 -9.82 -7.10 -9.74
CA SER A 98 -9.11 -6.72 -8.51
C SER A 98 -8.35 -7.88 -7.89
N ASP A 99 -8.98 -9.05 -7.76
CA ASP A 99 -8.34 -10.23 -7.18
C ASP A 99 -7.23 -10.77 -8.06
N CYS A 100 -7.40 -10.69 -9.38
CA CYS A 100 -6.34 -11.08 -10.32
C CYS A 100 -5.13 -10.16 -10.19
N VAL A 101 -5.32 -8.84 -10.30
CA VAL A 101 -4.23 -7.85 -10.16
C VAL A 101 -3.49 -8.06 -8.84
N LYS A 102 -4.23 -8.18 -7.74
CA LYS A 102 -3.65 -8.33 -6.41
C LYS A 102 -2.91 -9.66 -6.23
N ASN A 103 -3.56 -10.78 -6.53
CA ASN A 103 -3.07 -12.10 -6.10
C ASN A 103 -2.24 -12.82 -7.17
N VAL A 104 -2.39 -12.46 -8.45
CA VAL A 104 -1.69 -13.12 -9.57
C VAL A 104 -0.49 -12.31 -10.03
N HIS A 105 -0.64 -10.98 -10.15
CA HIS A 105 0.44 -10.14 -10.64
C HIS A 105 1.26 -9.50 -9.52
N VAL A 106 0.60 -8.90 -8.53
CA VAL A 106 1.27 -8.04 -7.54
C VAL A 106 1.87 -8.83 -6.38
N ALA A 107 1.08 -9.66 -5.70
CA ALA A 107 1.57 -10.38 -4.51
C ALA A 107 2.78 -11.29 -4.79
N PRO A 108 2.83 -12.07 -5.89
CA PRO A 108 4.01 -12.89 -6.18
C PRO A 108 5.27 -12.05 -6.47
N PHE A 109 5.12 -10.93 -7.16
CA PHE A 109 6.22 -10.01 -7.43
C PHE A 109 6.77 -9.43 -6.13
N VAL A 110 5.90 -8.87 -5.28
CA VAL A 110 6.29 -8.29 -3.99
C VAL A 110 6.97 -9.34 -3.12
N GLN A 111 6.41 -10.55 -3.06
CA GLN A 111 6.99 -11.64 -2.28
C GLN A 111 8.40 -12.00 -2.76
N GLY A 112 8.59 -12.19 -4.08
CA GLY A 112 9.90 -12.50 -4.65
C GLY A 112 10.93 -11.40 -4.39
N MET A 113 10.52 -10.12 -4.50
CA MET A 113 11.37 -8.99 -4.16
C MET A 113 11.76 -9.01 -2.67
N MET A 114 10.80 -9.20 -1.76
CA MET A 114 11.05 -9.20 -0.32
C MET A 114 11.92 -10.37 0.13
N ASP A 115 11.78 -11.54 -0.50
CA ASP A 115 12.58 -12.72 -0.19
C ASP A 115 14.04 -12.58 -0.63
N SER A 116 14.29 -11.79 -1.69
CA SER A 116 15.64 -11.49 -2.19
C SER A 116 16.34 -10.34 -1.45
N GLY A 117 15.60 -9.53 -0.69
CA GLY A 117 16.10 -8.30 -0.07
C GLY A 117 16.77 -8.52 1.29
N VAL A 118 17.79 -7.71 1.59
CA VAL A 118 18.43 -7.64 2.92
C VAL A 118 18.00 -6.35 3.62
N TYR A 119 17.23 -6.49 4.71
CA TYR A 119 16.66 -5.38 5.47
C TYR A 119 17.33 -5.22 6.84
N SER A 120 18.59 -4.81 6.85
CA SER A 120 19.29 -4.39 8.07
C SER A 120 19.04 -2.92 8.37
N GLN A 121 19.35 -2.48 9.59
CA GLN A 121 19.29 -1.07 9.97
C GLN A 121 20.13 -0.19 9.02
N ASP A 122 21.33 -0.63 8.63
CA ASP A 122 22.21 0.10 7.72
C ASP A 122 21.62 0.22 6.31
N ASN A 123 21.10 -0.87 5.74
CA ASN A 123 20.49 -0.84 4.41
C ASN A 123 19.23 0.03 4.39
N CYS A 124 18.41 -0.05 5.43
CA CYS A 124 17.23 0.81 5.57
C CYS A 124 17.61 2.28 5.75
N ASN A 125 18.66 2.59 6.51
CA ASN A 125 19.18 3.96 6.62
C ASN A 125 19.71 4.48 5.29
N HIS A 126 20.43 3.65 4.53
CA HIS A 126 20.91 4.00 3.21
C HIS A 126 19.74 4.27 2.26
N MET A 127 18.73 3.40 2.24
CA MET A 127 17.51 3.61 1.46
C MET A 127 16.79 4.90 1.84
N ARG A 128 16.58 5.14 3.15
CA ARG A 128 15.98 6.37 3.65
C ARG A 128 16.73 7.62 3.19
N SER A 129 18.06 7.58 3.17
CA SER A 129 18.87 8.71 2.70
C SER A 129 18.71 9.04 1.22
N ARG A 130 18.09 8.14 0.45
CA ARG A 130 17.80 8.30 -0.99
C ARG A 130 16.33 8.65 -1.26
N LEU A 131 15.49 8.66 -0.24
CA LEU A 131 14.12 9.16 -0.34
C LEU A 131 14.19 10.69 -0.29
N ASN A 132 13.78 11.36 -1.37
CA ASN A 132 13.72 12.82 -1.48
C ASN A 132 12.32 13.32 -1.19
#